data_AF-A0A602E9J7-F1
#
_entry.id   AF-A0A602E9J7-F1
#
_cell.length_a   1.000
_cell.length_b   1.000
_cell.length_c   1.000
_cell.angle_alpha   90.00
_cell.angle_beta   90.00
_cell.angle_gamma   90.00
#
_symmetry.space_group_name_H-M   'P 1'
#
loop_
_entity.id
_entity.type
_entity.pdbx_description
1 polymer ?
#
loop_
_entity_poly.entity_id
_entity_poly.type
_entity_poly.pdbx_seq_one_letter_code
_entity_poly.pdbx_strand_id
1 'polypeptide(L)'
;MQKTPAQRQIENHYPELASGLHLPKLARVVAPSEAVKSGNFADPFRPRYAVDVQLLDADGNPDNQTPVYSAVPLPVPMAGNDSGMFQFPPEGTLVEVAFTGGRPDKPFIRQTLPDGTSLPDIKPGEQLQQQRAEVSQRVTQAGDWVRQTDQTISETSMARTVKADTERRELVSRETTVKATDKITVLGTATLMAGAIQQVSAGDFSQAVKGNRLASITGNEETEIAGQQSTKVAGAMNVDVGGTLTEKIAALRKSVASGGQQIMGPTVHIGSESVNTLTMMLDTIDLLAELAQQCASHSHPSVGTPTNAGAFNQTAVKAGQTRSKYQNIIA
;
A
#
# COMPACT_ATOMS: atom_id res chain seq x y z
N MET A 1 -40.56 -61.88 -26.93
CA MET A 1 -40.98 -63.06 -26.14
C MET A 1 -42.23 -62.71 -25.35
N GLN A 2 -43.20 -63.63 -25.24
CA GLN A 2 -44.46 -63.38 -24.54
C GLN A 2 -44.26 -63.54 -23.03
N LYS A 3 -44.57 -62.51 -22.23
CA LYS A 3 -44.41 -62.52 -20.76
C LYS A 3 -45.27 -63.61 -20.12
N THR A 4 -44.75 -64.30 -19.10
CA THR A 4 -45.46 -65.39 -18.39
C THR A 4 -46.66 -64.84 -17.60
N PRO A 5 -47.69 -65.65 -17.27
CA PRO A 5 -48.82 -65.20 -16.45
C PRO A 5 -48.39 -64.67 -15.08
N ALA A 6 -47.41 -65.31 -14.45
CA ALA A 6 -46.82 -64.86 -13.18
C ALA A 6 -46.15 -63.49 -13.34
N GLN A 7 -45.37 -63.30 -14.40
CA GLN A 7 -44.72 -62.01 -14.67
C GLN A 7 -45.74 -60.88 -14.86
N ARG A 8 -46.83 -61.11 -15.60
CA ARG A 8 -47.90 -60.11 -15.77
C ARG A 8 -48.61 -59.78 -14.46
N GLN A 9 -48.89 -60.78 -13.62
CA GLN A 9 -49.48 -60.54 -12.30
C GLN A 9 -48.57 -59.69 -11.41
N ILE A 10 -47.27 -59.97 -11.41
CA ILE A 10 -46.27 -59.19 -10.68
C ILE A 10 -46.22 -57.76 -11.21
N GLU A 11 -46.07 -57.57 -12.52
CA GLU A 11 -46.00 -56.25 -13.15
C GLU A 11 -47.29 -55.42 -12.98
N ASN A 12 -48.45 -56.07 -12.86
CA ASN A 12 -49.71 -55.38 -12.56
C ASN A 12 -49.80 -54.89 -11.11
N HIS A 13 -49.29 -55.65 -10.14
CA HIS A 13 -49.26 -55.25 -8.72
C HIS A 13 -48.10 -54.31 -8.40
N TYR A 14 -47.03 -54.38 -9.19
CA TYR A 14 -45.78 -53.62 -9.04
C TYR A 14 -45.40 -52.98 -10.38
N PRO A 15 -46.09 -51.90 -10.80
CA PRO A 15 -45.83 -51.23 -12.09
C PRO A 15 -44.40 -50.70 -12.27
N GLU A 16 -43.69 -50.43 -11.17
CA GLU A 16 -42.29 -50.06 -11.14
C GLU A 16 -41.34 -51.20 -11.57
N LEU A 17 -41.78 -52.46 -11.42
CA LEU A 17 -41.06 -53.62 -11.96
C LEU A 17 -41.26 -53.71 -13.47
N ALA A 18 -42.48 -53.44 -13.94
CA ALA A 18 -42.81 -53.44 -15.37
C ALA A 18 -42.02 -52.37 -16.16
N SER A 19 -41.85 -51.20 -15.56
CA SER A 19 -41.13 -50.04 -16.11
C SER A 19 -39.64 -50.02 -15.73
N GLY A 20 -39.20 -50.94 -14.86
CA GLY A 20 -37.81 -51.01 -14.38
C GLY A 20 -37.37 -49.81 -13.52
N LEU A 21 -38.30 -48.97 -13.05
CA LEU A 21 -38.02 -47.74 -12.29
C LEU A 21 -37.74 -47.97 -10.80
N HIS A 22 -37.90 -49.21 -10.34
CA HIS A 22 -37.40 -49.65 -9.03
C HIS A 22 -35.88 -49.63 -8.93
N LEU A 23 -35.18 -49.66 -10.08
CA LEU A 23 -33.73 -49.53 -10.15
C LEU A 23 -33.33 -48.13 -10.63
N PRO A 24 -32.14 -47.64 -10.23
CA PRO A 24 -31.49 -46.53 -10.89
C PRO A 24 -31.50 -46.65 -12.42
N LYS A 25 -31.70 -45.51 -13.09
CA LYS A 25 -31.46 -45.37 -14.52
C LYS A 25 -30.32 -44.40 -14.75
N LEU A 26 -29.50 -44.66 -15.76
CA LEU A 26 -28.54 -43.69 -16.25
C LEU A 26 -29.23 -42.71 -17.18
N ALA A 27 -28.81 -41.46 -17.13
CA ALA A 27 -29.31 -40.42 -18.00
C ALA A 27 -28.19 -39.43 -18.36
N ARG A 28 -28.33 -38.71 -19.47
CA ARG A 28 -27.45 -37.59 -19.84
C ARG A 28 -28.20 -36.28 -19.65
N VAL A 29 -27.50 -35.29 -19.09
CA VAL A 29 -28.01 -33.91 -18.97
C VAL A 29 -28.19 -33.33 -20.36
N VAL A 30 -29.38 -32.80 -20.64
CA VAL A 30 -29.69 -32.08 -21.88
C VAL A 30 -29.43 -30.59 -21.70
N ALA A 31 -29.98 -30.00 -20.63
CA ALA A 31 -29.75 -28.59 -20.30
C ALA A 31 -30.14 -28.29 -18.85
N PRO A 32 -29.60 -27.21 -18.24
CA PRO A 32 -30.21 -26.61 -17.05
C PRO A 32 -31.65 -26.16 -17.34
N SER A 33 -32.60 -26.50 -16.47
CA SER A 33 -34.01 -26.18 -16.71
C SER A 33 -34.30 -24.67 -16.58
N GLU A 34 -33.68 -24.01 -15.60
CA GLU A 34 -33.71 -22.55 -15.43
C GLU A 34 -32.56 -22.06 -14.54
N ALA A 35 -32.26 -20.76 -14.58
CA ALA A 35 -31.35 -20.13 -13.64
C ALA A 35 -32.03 -19.87 -12.29
N VAL A 36 -31.32 -20.09 -11.18
CA VAL A 36 -31.81 -19.85 -9.81
C VAL A 36 -31.30 -18.50 -9.30
N LYS A 37 -32.13 -17.79 -8.54
CA LYS A 37 -31.77 -16.54 -7.84
C LYS A 37 -32.08 -16.65 -6.36
N SER A 38 -31.38 -15.90 -5.51
CA SER A 38 -31.65 -15.85 -4.07
C SER A 38 -33.13 -15.52 -3.78
N GLY A 39 -33.72 -16.19 -2.78
CA GLY A 39 -35.14 -16.09 -2.44
C GLY A 39 -36.07 -16.97 -3.28
N ASN A 40 -35.55 -17.68 -4.28
CA ASN A 40 -36.32 -18.71 -4.98
C ASN A 40 -36.57 -19.91 -4.07
N PHE A 41 -37.84 -20.31 -3.95
CA PHE A 41 -38.24 -21.51 -3.24
C PHE A 41 -38.27 -22.71 -4.20
N ALA A 42 -37.71 -23.84 -3.76
CA ALA A 42 -37.75 -25.11 -4.46
C ALA A 42 -38.89 -25.97 -3.89
N ASP A 43 -39.84 -26.34 -4.73
CA ASP A 43 -40.98 -27.18 -4.36
C ASP A 43 -41.18 -28.32 -5.38
N PRO A 44 -42.03 -29.32 -5.08
CA PRO A 44 -42.26 -30.46 -5.97
C PRO A 44 -42.79 -30.11 -7.37
N PHE A 45 -43.40 -28.94 -7.56
CA PHE A 45 -43.92 -28.47 -8.86
C PHE A 45 -42.89 -27.66 -9.63
N ARG A 46 -42.00 -26.94 -8.92
CA ARG A 46 -40.91 -26.17 -9.52
C ARG A 46 -39.66 -26.28 -8.64
N PRO A 47 -38.82 -27.31 -8.86
CA PRO A 47 -37.60 -27.51 -8.08
C PRO A 47 -36.55 -26.42 -8.31
N ARG A 48 -36.57 -25.77 -9.49
CA ARG A 48 -35.66 -24.72 -9.98
C ARG A 48 -34.20 -25.14 -10.12
N TYR A 49 -33.59 -25.65 -9.05
CA TYR A 49 -32.28 -26.29 -9.09
C TYR A 49 -32.40 -27.70 -9.66
N ALA A 50 -32.57 -27.75 -10.98
CA ALA A 50 -32.89 -28.94 -11.73
C ALA A 50 -32.33 -28.86 -13.16
N VAL A 51 -32.26 -30.02 -13.79
CA VAL A 51 -31.83 -30.17 -15.19
C VAL A 51 -32.83 -31.04 -15.94
N ASP A 52 -32.86 -30.86 -17.25
CA ASP A 52 -33.56 -31.75 -18.15
C ASP A 52 -32.64 -32.92 -18.50
N VAL A 53 -33.16 -34.15 -18.50
CA VAL A 53 -32.36 -35.36 -18.72
C VAL A 53 -33.03 -36.31 -19.70
N GLN A 54 -32.21 -36.99 -20.50
CA GLN A 54 -32.64 -38.09 -21.36
C GLN A 54 -32.12 -39.41 -20.77
N LEU A 55 -33.03 -40.34 -20.47
CA LEU A 55 -32.63 -41.67 -19.97
C LEU A 55 -31.86 -42.42 -21.06
N LEU A 56 -30.96 -43.29 -20.63
CA LEU A 56 -30.16 -44.15 -21.51
C LEU A 56 -30.70 -45.59 -21.51
N ASP A 57 -30.56 -46.25 -22.65
CA ASP A 57 -30.81 -47.68 -22.81
C ASP A 57 -29.66 -48.52 -22.21
N ALA A 58 -29.77 -49.85 -22.34
CA ALA A 58 -28.78 -50.79 -21.80
C ALA A 58 -27.38 -50.65 -22.44
N ASP A 59 -27.32 -50.08 -23.65
CA ASP A 59 -26.08 -49.87 -24.41
C ASP A 59 -25.51 -48.46 -24.17
N GLY A 60 -26.17 -47.63 -23.35
CA GLY A 60 -25.75 -46.26 -23.04
C GLY A 60 -26.16 -45.22 -24.09
N ASN A 61 -27.01 -45.58 -25.06
CA ASN A 61 -27.56 -44.65 -26.03
C ASN A 61 -28.84 -43.99 -25.49
N PRO A 62 -29.27 -42.83 -26.03
CA PRO A 62 -30.57 -42.25 -25.68
C PRO A 62 -31.72 -43.25 -25.84
N ASP A 63 -32.47 -43.49 -24.75
CA ASP A 63 -33.63 -44.38 -24.77
C ASP A 63 -34.81 -43.67 -25.44
N ASN A 64 -34.97 -43.93 -26.74
CA ASN A 64 -36.04 -43.37 -27.58
C ASN A 64 -37.46 -43.80 -27.16
N GLN A 65 -37.61 -44.73 -26.20
CA GLN A 65 -38.90 -45.10 -25.63
C GLN A 65 -39.33 -44.19 -24.47
N THR A 66 -38.44 -43.30 -24.02
CA THR A 66 -38.69 -42.40 -22.90
C THR A 66 -38.58 -40.94 -23.34
N PRO A 67 -39.49 -40.06 -22.87
CA PRO A 67 -39.37 -38.64 -23.16
C PRO A 67 -38.17 -38.04 -22.41
N VAL A 68 -37.76 -36.85 -22.82
CA VAL A 68 -36.91 -36.00 -21.98
C VAL A 68 -37.67 -35.68 -20.70
N TYR A 69 -37.07 -35.98 -19.56
CA TYR A 69 -37.61 -35.61 -18.26
C TYR A 69 -37.19 -34.18 -17.96
N SER A 70 -38.14 -33.26 -17.90
CA SER A 70 -37.89 -31.87 -17.57
C SER A 70 -37.83 -31.64 -16.06
N ALA A 71 -37.01 -30.67 -15.64
CA ALA A 71 -36.92 -30.20 -14.27
C ALA A 71 -36.67 -31.32 -13.24
N VAL A 72 -35.77 -32.26 -13.56
CA VAL A 72 -35.34 -33.29 -12.61
C VAL A 72 -34.42 -32.67 -11.55
N PRO A 73 -34.80 -32.72 -10.26
CA PRO A 73 -34.03 -32.07 -9.19
C PRO A 73 -32.58 -32.59 -9.09
N LEU A 74 -31.64 -31.67 -8.92
CA LEU A 74 -30.23 -31.97 -8.66
C LEU A 74 -29.97 -32.21 -7.16
N PRO A 75 -29.02 -33.08 -6.80
CA PRO A 75 -28.59 -33.23 -5.42
C PRO A 75 -27.81 -31.98 -4.98
N VAL A 76 -27.93 -31.63 -3.70
CA VAL A 76 -27.19 -30.51 -3.08
C VAL A 76 -26.26 -31.09 -2.01
N PRO A 77 -24.97 -31.28 -2.29
CA PRO A 77 -24.00 -31.62 -1.26
C PRO A 77 -23.95 -30.53 -0.18
N MET A 78 -23.82 -30.94 1.09
CA MET A 78 -23.81 -30.04 2.25
C MET A 78 -25.08 -29.16 2.35
N ALA A 79 -26.25 -29.70 2.01
CA ALA A 79 -27.52 -28.96 1.97
C ALA A 79 -27.95 -28.37 3.32
N GLY A 80 -28.59 -27.20 3.24
CA GLY A 80 -29.37 -26.55 4.30
C GLY A 80 -30.20 -25.40 3.72
N ASN A 81 -30.91 -24.64 4.56
CA ASN A 81 -31.68 -23.48 4.09
C ASN A 81 -30.72 -22.40 3.58
N ASP A 82 -30.84 -22.04 2.30
CA ASP A 82 -29.94 -21.12 1.59
C ASP A 82 -28.44 -21.48 1.72
N SER A 83 -28.12 -22.77 1.83
CA SER A 83 -26.75 -23.26 1.97
C SER A 83 -26.52 -24.58 1.23
N GLY A 84 -25.31 -24.76 0.71
CA GLY A 84 -24.87 -25.98 0.05
C GLY A 84 -23.87 -25.72 -1.05
N MET A 85 -23.38 -26.78 -1.68
CA MET A 85 -22.55 -26.70 -2.88
C MET A 85 -23.43 -26.84 -4.12
N PHE A 86 -23.70 -25.71 -4.79
CA PHE A 86 -24.52 -25.68 -6.00
C PHE A 86 -23.63 -25.63 -7.23
N GLN A 87 -23.81 -26.59 -8.13
CA GLN A 87 -23.12 -26.65 -9.41
C GLN A 87 -24.05 -27.32 -10.43
N PHE A 88 -24.43 -26.57 -11.46
CA PHE A 88 -25.11 -27.17 -12.60
C PHE A 88 -24.11 -28.05 -13.38
N PRO A 89 -24.41 -29.35 -13.55
CA PRO A 89 -23.61 -30.19 -14.43
C PRO A 89 -23.76 -29.69 -15.88
N PRO A 90 -22.67 -29.63 -16.66
CA PRO A 90 -22.75 -29.31 -18.09
C PRO A 90 -23.64 -30.27 -18.87
N GLU A 91 -24.15 -29.82 -20.01
CA GLU A 91 -24.79 -30.68 -21.01
C GLU A 91 -23.89 -31.89 -21.34
N GLY A 92 -24.50 -33.06 -21.47
CA GLY A 92 -23.81 -34.33 -21.69
C GLY A 92 -23.25 -35.00 -20.43
N THR A 93 -23.34 -34.40 -19.25
CA THR A 93 -22.89 -35.06 -18.00
C THR A 93 -23.72 -36.31 -17.72
N LEU A 94 -23.06 -37.42 -17.36
CA LEU A 94 -23.75 -38.65 -16.95
C LEU A 94 -24.29 -38.51 -15.52
N VAL A 95 -25.56 -38.86 -15.32
CA VAL A 95 -26.21 -38.82 -14.01
C VAL A 95 -26.95 -40.12 -13.71
N GLU A 96 -27.01 -40.46 -12.43
CA GLU A 96 -27.86 -41.55 -11.93
C GLU A 96 -29.20 -40.97 -11.45
N VAL A 97 -30.29 -41.40 -12.09
CA VAL A 97 -31.67 -40.98 -11.79
C VAL A 97 -32.39 -42.08 -11.01
N ALA A 98 -33.05 -41.71 -9.92
CA ALA A 98 -34.04 -42.53 -9.22
C ALA A 98 -35.44 -41.95 -9.36
N PHE A 99 -36.42 -42.79 -9.06
CA PHE A 99 -37.84 -42.44 -9.10
C PHE A 99 -38.43 -42.65 -7.71
N THR A 100 -38.90 -41.59 -7.06
CA THR A 100 -39.45 -41.69 -5.69
C THR A 100 -40.62 -42.66 -5.67
N GLY A 101 -40.48 -43.78 -4.96
CA GLY A 101 -41.48 -44.85 -4.92
C GLY A 101 -41.73 -45.52 -6.28
N GLY A 102 -40.74 -45.53 -7.18
CA GLY A 102 -40.85 -46.14 -8.51
C GLY A 102 -41.74 -45.38 -9.49
N ARG A 103 -42.12 -44.15 -9.16
CA ARG A 103 -43.05 -43.33 -9.94
C ARG A 103 -42.36 -42.57 -11.08
N PRO A 104 -42.78 -42.75 -12.35
CA PRO A 104 -42.22 -42.02 -13.49
C PRO A 104 -42.31 -40.49 -13.34
N ASP A 105 -43.34 -39.98 -12.67
CA ASP A 105 -43.56 -38.53 -12.49
C ASP A 105 -42.74 -37.90 -11.36
N LYS A 106 -41.94 -38.68 -10.64
CA LYS A 106 -41.09 -38.19 -9.54
C LYS A 106 -39.61 -38.60 -9.70
N PRO A 107 -38.96 -38.23 -10.81
CA PRO A 107 -37.54 -38.44 -10.98
C PRO A 107 -36.74 -37.51 -10.07
N PHE A 108 -35.56 -37.94 -9.64
CA PHE A 108 -34.55 -37.09 -9.02
C PHE A 108 -33.15 -37.64 -9.29
N ILE A 109 -32.16 -36.76 -9.40
CA ILE A 109 -30.77 -37.15 -9.60
C ILE A 109 -30.16 -37.49 -8.24
N ARG A 110 -29.55 -38.67 -8.13
CA ARG A 110 -28.81 -39.09 -6.94
C ARG A 110 -27.38 -38.60 -6.92
N GLN A 111 -26.72 -38.67 -8.07
CA GLN A 111 -25.32 -38.31 -8.22
C GLN A 111 -24.95 -38.10 -9.69
N THR A 112 -23.89 -37.32 -9.90
CA THR A 112 -23.18 -37.20 -11.18
C THR A 112 -22.08 -38.25 -11.25
N LEU A 113 -21.88 -38.84 -12.43
CA LEU A 113 -20.83 -39.82 -12.68
C LEU A 113 -19.76 -39.22 -13.59
N PRO A 114 -18.46 -39.54 -13.37
CA PRO A 114 -17.37 -38.98 -14.16
C PRO A 114 -17.28 -39.54 -15.59
N ASP A 115 -18.03 -40.58 -15.91
CA ASP A 115 -17.90 -41.29 -17.18
C ASP A 115 -18.25 -40.40 -18.40
N GLY A 116 -17.35 -40.43 -19.38
CA GLY A 116 -17.38 -39.54 -20.55
C GLY A 116 -16.89 -38.11 -20.29
N THR A 117 -16.26 -37.81 -19.15
CA THR A 117 -15.66 -36.51 -18.85
C THR A 117 -14.13 -36.59 -18.66
N SER A 118 -13.42 -35.50 -18.97
CA SER A 118 -12.01 -35.38 -18.64
C SER A 118 -11.84 -35.15 -17.13
N LEU A 119 -10.97 -35.93 -16.50
CA LEU A 119 -10.66 -35.80 -15.08
C LEU A 119 -9.50 -34.83 -14.86
N PRO A 120 -9.51 -34.05 -13.77
CA PRO A 120 -8.35 -33.30 -13.36
C PRO A 120 -7.28 -34.20 -12.74
N ASP A 121 -6.05 -33.70 -12.69
CA ASP A 121 -5.00 -34.34 -11.89
C ASP A 121 -5.39 -34.31 -10.41
N ILE A 122 -5.51 -35.47 -9.78
CA ILE A 122 -5.78 -35.58 -8.35
C ILE A 122 -5.15 -36.87 -7.79
N LYS A 123 -4.45 -36.77 -6.66
CA LYS A 123 -3.84 -37.93 -5.99
C LYS A 123 -4.73 -38.45 -4.86
N PRO A 124 -4.64 -39.75 -4.52
CA PRO A 124 -5.29 -40.28 -3.33
C PRO A 124 -4.90 -39.47 -2.07
N GLY A 125 -5.90 -38.98 -1.33
CA GLY A 125 -5.73 -38.17 -0.12
C GLY A 125 -5.81 -36.66 -0.35
N GLU A 126 -5.81 -36.17 -1.59
CA GLU A 126 -6.04 -34.75 -1.90
C GLU A 126 -7.54 -34.41 -1.92
N GLN A 127 -7.85 -33.14 -1.71
CA GLN A 127 -9.17 -32.58 -1.95
C GLN A 127 -9.07 -31.47 -3.02
N LEU A 128 -9.99 -31.48 -3.98
CA LEU A 128 -9.95 -30.56 -5.11
C LEU A 128 -11.36 -30.08 -5.47
N GLN A 129 -11.57 -28.77 -5.41
CA GLN A 129 -12.68 -28.09 -6.06
C GLN A 129 -12.13 -27.31 -7.26
N GLN A 130 -12.68 -27.53 -8.45
CA GLN A 130 -12.09 -27.01 -9.67
C GLN A 130 -13.12 -26.71 -10.76
N GLN A 131 -12.94 -25.57 -11.43
CA GLN A 131 -13.67 -25.21 -12.65
C GLN A 131 -12.84 -25.55 -13.91
N ARG A 132 -11.52 -25.30 -13.86
CA ARG A 132 -10.49 -25.63 -14.87
C ARG A 132 -9.10 -25.64 -14.22
N ALA A 133 -8.05 -26.06 -14.93
CA ALA A 133 -6.67 -26.15 -14.41
C ALA A 133 -6.24 -24.92 -13.59
N GLU A 134 -6.50 -23.73 -14.10
CA GLU A 134 -6.06 -22.44 -13.55
C GLU A 134 -7.03 -21.86 -12.50
N VAL A 135 -8.18 -22.50 -12.25
CA VAL A 135 -9.21 -22.02 -11.31
C VAL A 135 -9.60 -23.14 -10.36
N SER A 136 -8.96 -23.16 -9.19
CA SER A 136 -9.11 -24.25 -8.23
C SER A 136 -8.89 -23.83 -6.77
N GLN A 137 -9.40 -24.67 -5.88
CA GLN A 137 -9.02 -24.76 -4.48
C GLN A 137 -8.60 -26.20 -4.20
N ARG A 138 -7.34 -26.38 -3.80
CA ARG A 138 -6.73 -27.69 -3.54
C ARG A 138 -6.18 -27.76 -2.13
N VAL A 139 -6.44 -28.89 -1.46
CA VAL A 139 -5.71 -29.31 -0.26
C VAL A 139 -4.80 -30.46 -0.64
N THR A 140 -3.50 -30.27 -0.50
CA THR A 140 -2.50 -31.32 -0.80
C THR A 140 -2.53 -32.42 0.26
N GLN A 141 -1.90 -33.57 -0.02
CA GLN A 141 -1.74 -34.63 0.98
C GLN A 141 -1.00 -34.16 2.23
N ALA A 142 -0.08 -33.18 2.11
CA ALA A 142 0.65 -32.59 3.23
C ALA A 142 -0.19 -31.58 4.03
N GLY A 143 -1.39 -31.20 3.53
CA GLY A 143 -2.28 -30.23 4.14
C GLY A 143 -2.10 -28.80 3.65
N ASP A 144 -1.34 -28.57 2.57
CA ASP A 144 -1.18 -27.24 1.99
C ASP A 144 -2.47 -26.80 1.31
N TRP A 145 -2.89 -25.57 1.57
CA TRP A 145 -4.01 -24.95 0.89
C TRP A 145 -3.52 -24.11 -0.28
N VAL A 146 -3.97 -24.44 -1.48
CA VAL A 146 -3.67 -23.69 -2.71
C VAL A 146 -4.97 -23.15 -3.29
N ARG A 147 -5.06 -21.83 -3.42
CA ARG A 147 -6.16 -21.14 -4.11
C ARG A 147 -5.60 -20.41 -5.31
N GLN A 148 -6.11 -20.74 -6.50
CA GLN A 148 -5.65 -20.17 -7.75
C GLN A 148 -6.83 -19.69 -8.61
N THR A 149 -6.65 -18.55 -9.26
CA THR A 149 -7.54 -18.07 -10.31
C THR A 149 -6.76 -17.14 -11.25
N ASP A 150 -7.13 -17.17 -12.53
CA ASP A 150 -6.73 -16.24 -13.58
C ASP A 150 -7.65 -15.01 -13.66
N GLN A 151 -8.62 -14.90 -12.75
CA GLN A 151 -9.60 -13.83 -12.66
C GLN A 151 -9.53 -13.13 -11.30
N THR A 152 -10.63 -12.51 -10.87
CA THR A 152 -10.68 -11.71 -9.64
C THR A 152 -10.97 -12.57 -8.41
N ILE A 153 -10.26 -12.30 -7.32
CA ILE A 153 -10.64 -12.70 -5.96
C ILE A 153 -11.28 -11.48 -5.27
N SER A 154 -12.55 -11.60 -4.88
CA SER A 154 -13.24 -10.60 -4.04
C SER A 154 -13.52 -11.20 -2.66
N GLU A 155 -13.12 -10.49 -1.61
CA GLU A 155 -13.30 -10.92 -0.22
C GLU A 155 -13.90 -9.77 0.58
N THR A 156 -15.01 -10.04 1.27
CA THR A 156 -15.63 -9.10 2.22
C THR A 156 -15.77 -9.82 3.55
N SER A 157 -15.29 -9.19 4.61
CA SER A 157 -15.33 -9.77 5.95
C SER A 157 -15.53 -8.67 6.98
N MET A 158 -16.21 -9.00 8.07
CA MET A 158 -16.33 -8.11 9.23
C MET A 158 -15.00 -8.00 9.98
N ALA A 159 -14.27 -9.10 10.09
CA ALA A 159 -12.97 -9.18 10.75
C ALA A 159 -12.06 -10.16 10.00
N ARG A 160 -10.78 -9.81 9.90
CA ARG A 160 -9.72 -10.66 9.32
C ARG A 160 -8.51 -10.64 10.24
N THR A 161 -8.01 -11.82 10.60
CA THR A 161 -6.76 -12.00 11.34
C THR A 161 -5.86 -12.91 10.51
N VAL A 162 -4.62 -12.48 10.28
CA VAL A 162 -3.60 -13.26 9.56
C VAL A 162 -2.44 -13.46 10.54
N LYS A 163 -2.09 -14.73 10.79
CA LYS A 163 -0.92 -15.12 11.58
C LYS A 163 -0.12 -16.09 10.74
N ALA A 164 1.10 -15.71 10.42
CA ALA A 164 2.04 -16.51 9.66
C ALA A 164 3.44 -16.24 10.19
N ASP A 165 4.33 -17.22 10.04
CA ASP A 165 5.76 -17.02 10.27
C ASP A 165 6.37 -16.08 9.22
N THR A 166 5.96 -16.28 7.95
CA THR A 166 6.39 -15.47 6.81
C THR A 166 5.19 -15.12 5.93
N GLU A 167 5.09 -13.86 5.49
CA GLU A 167 4.13 -13.39 4.48
C GLU A 167 4.87 -12.70 3.34
N ARG A 168 4.58 -13.08 2.09
CA ARG A 168 5.11 -12.44 0.88
C ARG A 168 3.96 -11.99 -0.01
N ARG A 169 4.03 -10.75 -0.50
CA ARG A 169 3.07 -10.20 -1.47
C ARG A 169 3.83 -9.59 -2.64
N GLU A 170 3.48 -9.99 -3.85
CA GLU A 170 4.02 -9.46 -5.10
C GLU A 170 2.84 -8.93 -5.90
N LEU A 171 2.85 -7.63 -6.17
CA LEU A 171 1.71 -6.88 -6.69
C LEU A 171 2.23 -5.85 -7.70
N VAL A 172 1.47 -5.62 -8.77
CA VAL A 172 1.74 -4.52 -9.70
C VAL A 172 1.28 -3.18 -9.11
N SER A 173 0.15 -3.18 -8.40
CA SER A 173 -0.39 -2.01 -7.71
C SER A 173 -1.09 -2.42 -6.41
N ARG A 174 -1.11 -1.53 -5.43
CA ARG A 174 -1.81 -1.68 -4.16
C ARG A 174 -2.42 -0.35 -3.74
N GLU A 175 -3.73 -0.36 -3.51
CA GLU A 175 -4.44 0.72 -2.84
C GLU A 175 -4.88 0.24 -1.45
N THR A 176 -4.83 1.11 -0.44
CA THR A 176 -5.29 0.79 0.90
C THR A 176 -5.91 2.04 1.52
N THR A 177 -7.21 1.97 1.82
CA THR A 177 -7.93 3.04 2.53
C THR A 177 -8.23 2.56 3.95
N VAL A 178 -7.70 3.27 4.94
CA VAL A 178 -7.99 3.05 6.37
C VAL A 178 -8.76 4.27 6.88
N LYS A 179 -10.03 4.06 7.26
CA LYS A 179 -10.92 5.16 7.69
C LYS A 179 -10.68 5.64 9.12
N ALA A 180 -9.94 4.86 9.90
CA ALA A 180 -9.63 5.14 11.29
C ALA A 180 -8.11 5.00 11.49
N THR A 181 -7.68 4.30 12.54
CA THR A 181 -6.26 4.13 12.87
C THR A 181 -5.61 3.01 12.07
N ASP A 182 -4.48 3.32 11.42
CA ASP A 182 -3.52 2.31 10.96
C ASP A 182 -2.35 2.25 11.95
N LYS A 183 -2.02 1.04 12.44
CA LYS A 183 -0.93 0.81 13.39
C LYS A 183 0.02 -0.23 12.82
N ILE A 184 1.24 0.21 12.53
CA ILE A 184 2.33 -0.65 12.09
C ILE A 184 3.34 -0.73 13.24
N THR A 185 3.75 -1.95 13.60
CA THR A 185 4.81 -2.19 14.59
C THR A 185 5.82 -3.15 13.99
N VAL A 186 7.03 -2.67 13.74
CA VAL A 186 8.14 -3.45 13.23
C VAL A 186 9.21 -3.47 14.31
N LEU A 187 9.52 -4.65 14.85
CA LEU A 187 10.54 -4.81 15.89
C LEU A 187 11.96 -4.79 15.30
N GLY A 188 12.10 -5.22 14.05
CA GLY A 188 13.33 -5.11 13.27
C GLY A 188 13.36 -3.84 12.42
N THR A 189 14.03 -3.93 11.27
CA THR A 189 14.14 -2.81 10.32
C THR A 189 12.92 -2.73 9.41
N ALA A 190 12.37 -1.53 9.23
CA ALA A 190 11.40 -1.22 8.18
C ALA A 190 12.11 -0.46 7.05
N THR A 191 12.00 -0.95 5.82
CA THR A 191 12.62 -0.34 4.62
C THR A 191 11.54 0.07 3.63
N LEU A 192 11.64 1.30 3.10
CA LEU A 192 10.79 1.82 2.03
C LEU A 192 11.70 2.29 0.88
N MET A 193 11.61 1.61 -0.26
CA MET A 193 12.25 2.03 -1.51
C MET A 193 11.14 2.41 -2.48
N ALA A 194 11.08 3.69 -2.86
CA ALA A 194 10.04 4.23 -3.72
C ALA A 194 10.62 5.27 -4.67
N GLY A 195 10.06 5.38 -5.88
CA GLY A 195 10.44 6.43 -6.82
C GLY A 195 10.05 7.83 -6.34
N ALA A 196 8.94 7.94 -5.60
CA ALA A 196 8.49 9.16 -4.94
C ALA A 196 7.74 8.83 -3.64
N ILE A 197 7.80 9.73 -2.66
CA ILE A 197 7.06 9.64 -1.39
C ILE A 197 6.38 10.99 -1.17
N GLN A 198 5.07 10.96 -0.94
CA GLN A 198 4.30 12.13 -0.49
C GLN A 198 3.71 11.83 0.88
N GLN A 199 4.06 12.61 1.88
CA GLN A 199 3.55 12.51 3.24
C GLN A 199 2.86 13.81 3.60
N VAL A 200 1.56 13.73 3.86
CA VAL A 200 0.74 14.88 4.25
C VAL A 200 0.06 14.51 5.56
N SER A 201 0.25 15.33 6.58
CA SER A 201 -0.49 15.24 7.83
C SER A 201 -1.32 16.50 7.99
N ALA A 202 -2.63 16.34 8.20
CA ALA A 202 -3.51 17.46 8.57
C ALA A 202 -3.44 17.78 10.08
N GLY A 203 -2.92 16.84 10.88
CA GLY A 203 -2.65 17.02 12.31
C GLY A 203 -1.17 16.96 12.59
N ASP A 204 -0.82 16.55 13.81
CA ASP A 204 0.57 16.49 14.24
C ASP A 204 1.39 15.47 13.44
N PHE A 205 2.67 15.79 13.22
CA PHE A 205 3.67 14.88 12.67
C PHE A 205 4.89 14.86 13.58
N SER A 206 5.24 13.68 14.09
CA SER A 206 6.37 13.52 14.99
C SER A 206 7.29 12.41 14.52
N GLN A 207 8.59 12.69 14.49
CA GLN A 207 9.63 11.71 14.19
C GLN A 207 10.70 11.76 15.28
N ALA A 208 10.90 10.63 15.96
CA ALA A 208 11.92 10.48 16.99
C ALA A 208 13.01 9.51 16.51
N VAL A 209 14.27 9.93 16.61
CA VAL A 209 15.43 9.12 16.23
C VAL A 209 16.37 9.06 17.43
N LYS A 210 16.56 7.87 18.01
CA LYS A 210 17.46 7.67 19.15
C LYS A 210 18.93 7.57 18.71
N GLY A 211 19.16 7.03 17.52
CA GLY A 211 20.47 6.94 16.89
C GLY A 211 20.75 8.15 16.01
N ASN A 212 21.32 7.91 14.83
CA ASN A 212 21.69 8.95 13.88
C ASN A 212 20.56 9.19 12.86
N ARG A 213 20.34 10.46 12.50
CA ARG A 213 19.54 10.86 11.35
C ARG A 213 20.48 11.38 10.27
N LEU A 214 20.41 10.81 9.07
CA LEU A 214 21.08 11.33 7.87
C LEU A 214 20.01 11.74 6.86
N ALA A 215 20.08 12.97 6.39
CA ALA A 215 19.31 13.45 5.25
C ALA A 215 20.33 13.89 4.19
N SER A 216 20.22 13.32 2.98
CA SER A 216 21.06 13.68 1.84
C SER A 216 20.14 14.15 0.72
N ILE A 217 20.24 15.43 0.38
CA ILE A 217 19.40 16.08 -0.62
C ILE A 217 20.34 16.62 -1.69
N THR A 218 20.25 16.07 -2.91
CA THR A 218 21.02 16.56 -4.06
C THR A 218 20.40 17.80 -4.69
N GLY A 219 19.07 17.91 -4.61
CA GLY A 219 18.32 19.07 -5.05
C GLY A 219 18.18 20.12 -3.94
N ASN A 220 16.99 20.69 -3.83
CA ASN A 220 16.70 21.72 -2.85
C ASN A 220 15.94 21.14 -1.65
N GLU A 221 16.21 21.66 -0.46
CA GLU A 221 15.38 21.51 0.73
C GLU A 221 14.76 22.87 1.04
N GLU A 222 13.42 22.90 1.18
CA GLU A 222 12.68 24.10 1.54
C GLU A 222 11.89 23.82 2.82
N THR A 223 11.88 24.77 3.74
CA THR A 223 11.16 24.67 5.02
C THR A 223 10.46 25.98 5.28
N GLU A 224 9.13 25.94 5.24
CA GLU A 224 8.27 27.06 5.60
C GLU A 224 7.57 26.76 6.93
N ILE A 225 7.76 27.65 7.90
CA ILE A 225 7.20 27.49 9.25
C ILE A 225 6.47 28.79 9.58
N ALA A 226 5.14 28.76 9.55
CA ALA A 226 4.31 29.91 9.94
C ALA A 226 4.40 30.22 11.44
N GLY A 227 4.70 29.20 12.26
CA GLY A 227 4.84 29.29 13.71
C GLY A 227 6.29 29.55 14.15
N GLN A 228 6.70 28.86 15.21
CA GLN A 228 8.03 28.95 15.78
C GLN A 228 8.88 27.74 15.39
N GLN A 229 10.14 27.99 15.03
CA GLN A 229 11.17 26.97 14.95
C GLN A 229 12.12 27.08 16.16
N SER A 230 12.41 25.95 16.80
CA SER A 230 13.40 25.86 17.88
C SER A 230 14.38 24.73 17.60
N THR A 231 15.67 25.05 17.56
CA THR A 231 16.75 24.09 17.37
C THR A 231 17.66 24.11 18.59
N LYS A 232 17.78 22.97 19.26
CA LYS A 232 18.68 22.79 20.42
C LYS A 232 19.71 21.72 20.11
N VAL A 233 20.97 22.11 20.15
CA VAL A 233 22.11 21.21 19.95
C VAL A 233 22.96 21.23 21.22
N ALA A 234 23.19 20.07 21.81
CA ALA A 234 24.02 19.95 23.01
C ALA A 234 25.52 19.97 22.68
N GLY A 235 25.89 19.44 21.51
CA GLY A 235 27.25 19.46 20.98
C GLY A 235 27.50 20.63 20.03
N ALA A 236 28.46 20.44 19.13
CA ALA A 236 28.76 21.42 18.09
C ALA A 236 27.70 21.43 16.99
N MET A 237 27.48 22.61 16.41
CA MET A 237 26.71 22.80 15.18
C MET A 237 27.65 23.38 14.13
N ASN A 238 27.82 22.67 13.03
CA ASN A 238 28.61 23.11 11.88
C ASN A 238 27.65 23.45 10.75
N VAL A 239 27.82 24.64 10.17
CA VAL A 239 27.06 25.10 9.00
C VAL A 239 28.09 25.49 7.95
N ASP A 240 28.14 24.74 6.86
CA ASP A 240 29.00 25.00 5.72
C ASP A 240 28.13 25.41 4.54
N VAL A 241 28.44 26.55 3.94
CA VAL A 241 27.67 27.15 2.85
C VAL A 241 28.67 27.51 1.75
N GLY A 242 28.66 26.73 0.66
CA GLY A 242 29.54 26.99 -0.49
C GLY A 242 29.16 28.22 -1.31
N GLY A 243 27.96 28.78 -1.07
CA GLY A 243 27.45 30.00 -1.72
C GLY A 243 27.18 31.13 -0.73
N THR A 244 26.06 31.82 -0.87
CA THR A 244 25.68 32.93 0.00
C THR A 244 24.76 32.48 1.12
N LEU A 245 25.11 32.84 2.37
CA LEU A 245 24.19 32.77 3.50
C LEU A 245 23.51 34.14 3.67
N THR A 246 22.17 34.18 3.64
CA THR A 246 21.38 35.39 3.89
C THR A 246 20.48 35.19 5.10
N GLU A 247 20.64 36.03 6.12
CA GLU A 247 19.76 36.07 7.30
C GLU A 247 18.98 37.38 7.31
N LYS A 248 17.65 37.32 7.14
CA LYS A 248 16.76 38.48 7.25
C LYS A 248 15.99 38.41 8.56
N ILE A 249 16.29 39.33 9.48
CA ILE A 249 15.71 39.33 10.82
C ILE A 249 15.02 40.67 11.04
N ALA A 250 13.68 40.66 11.06
CA ALA A 250 12.88 41.88 11.16
C ALA A 250 12.93 42.52 12.56
N ALA A 251 13.04 41.70 13.60
CA ALA A 251 13.10 42.16 14.98
C ALA A 251 14.57 42.17 15.47
N LEU A 252 14.94 41.23 16.32
CA LEU A 252 16.24 41.21 16.99
C LEU A 252 17.05 40.00 16.57
N ARG A 253 18.27 40.24 16.07
CA ARG A 253 19.32 39.22 16.05
C ARG A 253 20.08 39.30 17.37
N LYS A 254 20.08 38.21 18.15
CA LYS A 254 20.87 38.09 19.39
C LYS A 254 21.88 36.96 19.24
N SER A 255 23.16 37.32 19.10
CA SER A 255 24.29 36.40 19.10
C SER A 255 25.05 36.56 20.42
N VAL A 256 25.16 35.49 21.22
CA VAL A 256 25.84 35.52 22.52
C VAL A 256 26.81 34.35 22.60
N ALA A 257 28.08 34.66 22.82
CA ALA A 257 29.14 33.68 23.00
C ALA A 257 29.92 34.00 24.28
N SER A 258 30.13 33.00 25.13
CA SER A 258 30.91 33.15 26.37
C SER A 258 32.42 33.26 26.10
N GLY A 259 32.93 32.49 25.12
CA GLY A 259 34.33 32.48 24.72
C GLY A 259 34.73 33.57 23.73
N GLY A 260 33.77 34.35 23.22
CA GLY A 260 33.97 35.40 22.23
C GLY A 260 33.34 35.07 20.87
N GLN A 261 33.22 36.11 20.03
CA GLN A 261 32.67 36.01 18.68
C GLN A 261 33.73 36.46 17.66
N GLN A 262 33.88 35.67 16.60
CA GLN A 262 34.76 36.00 15.48
C GLN A 262 33.91 36.25 14.22
N ILE A 263 34.18 37.36 13.55
CA ILE A 263 33.60 37.71 12.25
C ILE A 263 34.80 37.96 11.32
N MET A 264 35.00 37.05 10.36
CA MET A 264 36.21 37.02 9.55
C MET A 264 35.84 36.89 8.08
N GLY A 265 36.50 37.70 7.25
CA GLY A 265 36.37 37.73 5.80
C GLY A 265 37.39 38.70 5.22
N PRO A 266 37.52 38.80 3.89
CA PRO A 266 38.38 39.78 3.25
C PRO A 266 38.03 41.22 3.67
N THR A 267 36.73 41.51 3.81
CA THR A 267 36.20 42.76 4.34
C THR A 267 35.04 42.49 5.31
N VAL A 268 34.78 43.44 6.21
CA VAL A 268 33.72 43.38 7.21
C VAL A 268 32.91 44.67 7.19
N HIS A 269 31.58 44.52 7.20
CA HIS A 269 30.62 45.60 7.31
C HIS A 269 29.79 45.45 8.58
N ILE A 270 29.77 46.47 9.44
CA ILE A 270 28.89 46.50 10.61
C ILE A 270 28.12 47.80 10.59
N GLY A 271 26.82 47.74 10.31
CA GLY A 271 25.95 48.92 10.27
C GLY A 271 24.83 48.79 9.25
N SER A 272 24.51 49.88 8.56
CA SER A 272 23.48 49.95 7.52
C SER A 272 24.09 49.91 6.13
N GLU A 273 23.30 49.73 5.06
CA GLU A 273 23.81 49.74 3.68
C GLU A 273 24.69 50.97 3.37
N SER A 274 24.34 52.13 3.92
CA SER A 274 25.07 53.39 3.70
C SER A 274 26.15 53.70 4.76
N VAL A 275 26.16 53.02 5.91
CA VAL A 275 27.03 53.35 7.04
C VAL A 275 27.70 52.11 7.59
N ASN A 276 29.01 52.02 7.40
CA ASN A 276 29.87 51.07 8.10
C ASN A 276 30.45 51.73 9.36
N THR A 277 30.00 51.29 10.54
CA THR A 277 30.45 51.84 11.83
C THR A 277 31.95 51.66 12.06
N LEU A 278 32.60 50.72 11.38
CA LEU A 278 34.05 50.53 11.45
C LEU A 278 34.81 51.68 10.77
N THR A 279 34.23 52.34 9.77
CA THR A 279 34.83 53.51 9.10
C THR A 279 35.08 54.65 10.08
N MET A 280 34.25 54.80 11.12
CA MET A 280 34.47 55.78 12.18
C MET A 280 35.83 55.61 12.88
N MET A 281 36.35 54.38 12.98
CA MET A 281 37.68 54.14 13.54
C MET A 281 38.77 54.75 12.65
N LEU A 282 38.61 54.64 11.33
CA LEU A 282 39.51 55.23 10.35
C LEU A 282 39.42 56.76 10.37
N ASP A 283 38.21 57.31 10.39
CA ASP A 283 37.99 58.76 10.48
C ASP A 283 38.58 59.34 11.76
N THR A 284 38.48 58.61 12.88
CA THR A 284 39.12 59.01 14.15
C THR A 284 40.64 59.02 14.04
N ILE A 285 41.24 58.06 13.32
CA ILE A 285 42.69 58.04 13.06
C ILE A 285 43.11 59.26 12.22
N ASP A 286 42.29 59.67 11.24
CA ASP A 286 42.56 60.86 10.43
C ASP A 286 42.48 62.14 11.26
N LEU A 287 41.44 62.27 12.10
CA LEU A 287 41.29 63.41 13.00
C LEU A 287 42.47 63.52 13.99
N LEU A 288 43.01 62.39 14.47
CA LEU A 288 44.21 62.38 15.30
C LEU A 288 45.46 62.83 14.52
N ALA A 289 45.58 62.44 13.25
CA ALA A 289 46.68 62.90 12.39
C ALA A 289 46.59 64.41 12.16
N GLU A 290 45.40 64.92 11.87
CA GLU A 290 45.14 66.35 11.68
C GLU A 290 45.43 67.14 12.97
N LEU A 291 44.93 66.67 14.11
CA LEU A 291 45.20 67.31 15.40
C LEU A 291 46.70 67.36 15.69
N ALA A 292 47.44 66.28 15.44
CA ALA A 292 48.89 66.25 15.64
C ALA A 292 49.59 67.27 14.72
N GLN A 293 49.16 67.41 13.47
CA GLN A 293 49.70 68.42 12.55
C GLN A 293 49.36 69.85 12.99
N GLN A 294 48.14 70.09 13.46
CA GLN A 294 47.73 71.38 14.03
C GLN A 294 48.59 71.71 15.26
N CYS A 295 48.82 70.74 16.16
CA CYS A 295 49.72 70.91 17.29
C CYS A 295 51.17 71.18 16.84
N ALA A 296 51.67 70.53 15.80
CA ALA A 296 53.03 70.78 15.30
C ALA A 296 53.20 72.19 14.69
N SER A 297 52.13 72.72 14.08
CA SER A 297 52.15 73.98 13.33
C SER A 297 51.63 75.18 14.11
N HIS A 298 51.00 74.99 15.28
CA HIS A 298 50.55 76.11 16.10
C HIS A 298 51.75 76.98 16.53
N SER A 299 51.53 78.28 16.68
CA SER A 299 52.58 79.19 17.14
C SER A 299 51.99 80.31 18.00
N HIS A 300 52.81 80.85 18.90
CA HIS A 300 52.49 82.05 19.66
C HIS A 300 53.36 83.22 19.19
N PRO A 301 52.85 84.48 19.19
CA PRO A 301 53.58 85.64 18.67
C PRO A 301 54.96 85.87 19.30
N SER A 302 55.17 85.49 20.56
CA SER A 302 56.38 85.79 21.33
C SER A 302 57.36 84.62 21.49
N VAL A 303 56.94 83.38 21.22
CA VAL A 303 57.76 82.16 21.48
C VAL A 303 57.83 81.19 20.30
N GLY A 304 57.14 81.47 19.19
CA GLY A 304 57.21 80.66 17.97
C GLY A 304 56.41 79.36 18.04
N THR A 305 56.79 78.37 17.22
CA THR A 305 56.21 77.03 17.21
C THR A 305 56.69 76.18 18.39
N PRO A 306 55.96 75.11 18.77
CA PRO A 306 56.38 74.21 19.84
C PRO A 306 57.77 73.60 19.58
N THR A 307 58.58 73.55 20.64
CA THR A 307 59.92 72.91 20.61
C THR A 307 59.87 71.41 20.32
N ASN A 308 58.70 70.77 20.49
CA ASN A 308 58.45 69.37 20.19
C ASN A 308 57.66 69.13 18.88
N ALA A 309 57.58 70.12 17.96
CA ALA A 309 56.85 70.00 16.69
C ALA A 309 57.23 68.77 15.84
N GLY A 310 58.52 68.40 15.82
CA GLY A 310 58.98 67.20 15.11
C GLY A 310 58.35 65.90 15.64
N ALA A 311 58.14 65.80 16.96
CA ALA A 311 57.49 64.65 17.57
C ALA A 311 55.99 64.58 17.24
N PHE A 312 55.32 65.73 17.16
CA PHE A 312 53.93 65.79 16.70
C PHE A 312 53.78 65.35 15.24
N ASN A 313 54.65 65.82 14.34
CA ASN A 313 54.64 65.36 12.95
C ASN A 313 54.89 63.85 12.82
N GLN A 314 55.80 63.30 13.63
CA GLN A 314 56.02 61.86 13.67
C GLN A 314 54.80 61.09 14.17
N THR A 315 53.99 61.69 15.06
CA THR A 315 52.72 61.12 15.52
C THR A 315 51.70 61.06 14.38
N ALA A 316 51.58 62.11 13.57
CA ALA A 316 50.73 62.10 12.38
C ALA A 316 51.13 61.01 11.37
N VAL A 317 52.44 60.80 11.15
CA VAL A 317 52.94 59.71 10.30
C VAL A 317 52.55 58.33 10.83
N LYS A 318 52.68 58.11 12.15
CA LYS A 318 52.27 56.85 12.80
C LYS A 318 50.76 56.60 12.68
N ALA A 319 49.94 57.65 12.77
CA ALA A 319 48.51 57.55 12.54
C ALA A 319 48.21 57.06 11.11
N GLY A 320 48.85 57.66 10.09
CA GLY A 320 48.72 57.20 8.70
C GLY A 320 49.14 55.75 8.47
N GLN A 321 50.23 55.29 9.09
CA GLN A 321 50.65 53.88 9.03
C GLN A 321 49.61 52.93 9.67
N THR A 322 49.01 53.36 10.79
CA THR A 322 47.97 52.61 11.49
C THR A 322 46.70 52.52 10.64
N ARG A 323 46.30 53.62 9.99
CA ARG A 323 45.19 53.62 9.03
C ARG A 323 45.42 52.59 7.93
N SER A 324 46.57 52.65 7.25
CA SER A 324 46.90 51.74 6.14
C SER A 324 46.84 50.26 6.54
N LYS A 325 47.14 49.94 7.80
CA LYS A 325 47.06 48.58 8.32
C LYS A 325 45.63 48.04 8.39
N TYR A 326 44.64 48.88 8.69
CA TYR A 326 43.25 48.45 8.95
C TYR A 326 42.26 48.77 7.83
N GLN A 327 42.58 49.72 6.95
CA GLN A 327 41.62 50.19 5.95
C GLN A 327 41.11 49.09 4.99
N ASN A 328 41.91 48.06 4.71
CA ASN A 328 41.58 47.03 3.73
C ASN A 328 40.60 45.95 4.24
N ILE A 329 40.38 45.86 5.56
CA ILE A 329 39.44 44.89 6.15
C ILE A 329 38.06 45.49 6.41
N ILE A 330 37.89 46.80 6.21
CA ILE A 330 36.62 47.50 6.36
C ILE A 330 36.00 47.58 4.96
N ALA A 331 34.79 47.05 4.83
CA ALA A 331 34.03 47.06 3.58
C ALA A 331 33.61 48.48 3.18
#